data_AF-A0A397GIM8-F1
#
_entry.id   AF-A0A397GIM8-F1
#
_cell.length_a   1.000
_cell.length_b   1.000
_cell.length_c   1.000
_cell.angle_alpha   90.00
_cell.angle_beta   90.00
_cell.angle_gamma   90.00
#
_symmetry.space_group_name_H-M   'P 1'
#
loop_
_entity.id
_entity.type
_entity.pdbx_description
1 polymer ?
#
loop_
_entity_poly.entity_id
_entity_poly.type
_entity_poly.pdbx_seq_one_letter_code
_entity_poly.pdbx_strand_id
1 'polypeptide(L)'
;MFESIVTEYLSNTKYTHWSIISILEYTKSKCQLYTDSIGDLKEDMYTALQKYKENFNNHKYVSNKLNKILLGFDKSFSMTEVKKFIDILREEQEERGFDSAFQVNITSACTVKVLQIGF
;
A
#
# COMPACT_ATOMS: atom_id res chain seq x y z
N MET A 1 -1.34 9.34 6.45
CA MET A 1 0.10 9.03 6.22
C MET A 1 0.39 8.85 4.73
N PHE A 2 -0.52 8.19 4.01
CA PHE A 2 -0.33 7.84 2.61
C PHE A 2 -0.58 9.01 1.66
N GLU A 3 -1.28 10.06 2.10
CA GLU A 3 -1.58 11.24 1.27
C GLU A 3 -0.32 11.85 0.61
N SER A 4 0.80 11.93 1.34
CA SER A 4 2.06 12.45 0.81
C SER A 4 2.66 11.52 -0.25
N ILE A 5 2.61 10.20 -0.04
CA ILE A 5 3.08 9.18 -0.98
C ILE A 5 2.25 9.21 -2.27
N VAL A 6 0.92 9.32 -2.16
CA VAL A 6 0.01 9.43 -3.31
C VAL A 6 0.28 10.74 -4.06
N THR A 7 0.50 11.85 -3.35
CA THR A 7 0.85 13.13 -3.96
C THR A 7 2.20 13.08 -4.69
N GLU A 8 3.20 12.40 -4.09
CA GLU A 8 4.50 12.16 -4.71
C GLU A 8 4.34 11.34 -6.00
N TYR A 9 3.54 10.27 -5.97
CA TYR A 9 3.22 9.48 -7.16
C TYR A 9 2.63 10.34 -8.28
N LEU A 10 1.61 11.14 -7.98
CA LEU A 10 0.94 11.98 -8.98
C LEU A 10 1.89 13.05 -9.55
N SER A 11 2.79 13.59 -8.74
CA SER A 11 3.75 14.62 -9.17
C SER A 11 4.85 14.06 -10.07
N ASN A 12 5.25 12.81 -9.83
CA ASN A 12 6.42 12.21 -10.48
C ASN A 12 6.09 11.21 -11.61
N THR A 13 4.81 10.88 -11.82
CA THR A 13 4.39 9.95 -12.87
C THR A 13 3.55 10.62 -13.94
N LYS A 14 3.70 10.15 -15.18
CA LYS A 14 2.86 10.65 -16.28
C LYS A 14 1.41 10.25 -16.03
N TYR A 15 0.50 11.20 -16.23
CA TYR A 15 -0.94 11.02 -15.98
C TYR A 15 -1.58 9.86 -16.74
N THR A 16 -0.97 9.38 -17.83
CA THR A 16 -1.40 8.20 -18.58
C THR A 16 -1.34 6.91 -17.77
N HIS A 17 -0.41 6.82 -16.81
CA HIS A 17 -0.22 5.65 -15.96
C HIS A 17 -1.03 5.70 -14.66
N TRP A 18 -1.74 6.80 -14.39
CA TRP A 18 -2.53 6.91 -13.16
C TRP A 18 -3.69 5.91 -13.16
N SER A 19 -3.68 5.04 -12.16
CA SER A 19 -4.69 4.04 -11.84
C SER A 19 -4.61 3.72 -10.35
N ILE A 20 -5.67 3.16 -9.78
CA ILE A 20 -5.67 2.75 -8.36
C ILE A 20 -4.60 1.70 -8.09
N ILE A 21 -4.50 0.69 -8.95
CA ILE A 21 -3.51 -0.38 -8.78
C ILE A 21 -2.08 0.15 -8.81
N SER A 22 -1.76 1.07 -9.72
CA SER A 22 -0.42 1.66 -9.79
C SER A 22 -0.08 2.52 -8.56
N ILE A 23 -1.06 3.17 -7.94
CA ILE A 23 -0.86 3.89 -6.68
C ILE A 23 -0.60 2.90 -5.53
N LEU A 24 -1.33 1.78 -5.48
CA LEU A 24 -1.11 0.73 -4.48
C LEU A 24 0.29 0.12 -4.59
N GLU A 25 0.71 -0.23 -5.80
CA GLU A 25 2.05 -0.75 -6.09
C GLU A 25 3.14 0.25 -5.70
N TYR A 26 2.96 1.52 -6.07
CA TYR A 26 3.89 2.58 -5.69
C TYR A 26 3.97 2.75 -4.17
N THR A 27 2.83 2.73 -3.49
CA THR A 27 2.78 2.86 -2.02
C THR A 27 3.53 1.71 -1.35
N LYS A 28 3.29 0.46 -1.78
CA LYS A 28 4.03 -0.72 -1.31
C LYS A 28 5.53 -0.61 -1.56
N SER A 29 5.96 0.03 -2.64
CA SER A 29 7.39 0.25 -2.93
C SER A 29 8.06 1.31 -2.03
N LYS A 30 7.27 2.21 -1.43
CA LYS A 30 7.76 3.33 -0.62
C LYS A 30 7.69 3.09 0.87
N CYS A 31 6.76 2.26 1.32
CA CYS A 31 6.60 1.92 2.72
C CYS A 31 6.13 0.47 2.89
N GLN A 32 6.39 -0.07 4.08
CA GLN A 32 5.78 -1.33 4.50
C GLN A 32 4.26 -1.15 4.56
N LEU A 33 3.56 -1.81 3.64
CA LEU A 33 2.10 -1.77 3.57
C LEU A 33 1.53 -3.02 4.23
N TYR A 34 0.56 -2.83 5.12
CA TYR A 34 -0.14 -3.90 5.81
C TYR A 34 -1.60 -3.97 5.35
N THR A 35 -2.22 -5.15 5.50
CA THR A 35 -3.56 -5.41 4.97
C THR A 35 -4.63 -4.64 5.76
N ASP A 36 -4.43 -4.49 7.06
CA ASP A 36 -5.26 -3.66 7.95
C ASP A 36 -5.24 -2.17 7.56
N SER A 37 -4.11 -1.69 7.05
CA SER A 37 -3.89 -0.31 6.64
C SER A 37 -4.51 0.04 5.27
N ILE A 38 -5.08 -0.94 4.55
CA ILE A 38 -5.69 -0.71 3.23
C ILE A 38 -6.91 0.21 3.30
N GLY A 39 -7.67 0.14 4.40
CA GLY A 39 -8.81 1.06 4.63
C GLY A 39 -8.35 2.50 4.69
N ASP A 40 -7.37 2.79 5.55
CA ASP A 40 -6.79 4.12 5.71
C ASP A 40 -6.13 4.61 4.42
N LEU A 41 -5.41 3.73 3.71
CA LEU A 41 -4.83 4.05 2.40
C LEU A 41 -5.91 4.42 1.37
N LYS A 42 -7.05 3.73 1.36
CA LYS A 42 -8.16 4.05 0.46
C LYS A 42 -8.69 5.47 0.73
N GLU A 43 -8.90 5.83 1.99
CA GLU A 43 -9.37 7.17 2.38
C GLU A 43 -8.35 8.26 2.07
N ASP A 44 -7.09 8.05 2.45
CA ASP A 44 -5.98 8.96 2.17
C ASP A 44 -5.79 9.17 0.65
N MET A 45 -5.90 8.11 -0.15
CA MET A 45 -5.78 8.17 -1.60
C MET A 45 -6.91 8.98 -2.23
N TYR A 46 -8.15 8.78 -1.76
CA TYR A 46 -9.29 9.54 -2.25
C TYR A 46 -9.12 11.04 -1.96
N THR A 47 -8.74 11.37 -0.73
CA THR A 47 -8.45 12.75 -0.29
C THR A 47 -7.32 13.37 -1.09
N ALA A 48 -6.21 12.66 -1.30
CA ALA A 48 -5.08 13.12 -2.11
C ALA A 48 -5.49 13.43 -3.55
N LEU A 49 -6.27 12.54 -4.18
CA LEU A 49 -6.75 12.72 -5.55
C LEU A 49 -7.68 13.93 -5.67
N GLN A 50 -8.54 14.18 -4.68
CA GLN A 50 -9.40 15.36 -4.63
C GLN A 50 -8.58 16.66 -4.53
N LYS A 51 -7.66 16.74 -3.56
CA LYS A 51 -6.78 17.91 -3.37
C LYS A 51 -5.91 18.17 -4.59
N TYR A 52 -5.34 17.11 -5.17
CA TYR A 52 -4.52 17.23 -6.37
C TYR A 52 -5.34 17.74 -7.56
N LYS A 53 -6.60 17.32 -7.70
CA LYS A 53 -7.49 17.85 -8.73
C LYS A 53 -7.77 19.34 -8.56
N GLU A 54 -7.99 19.80 -7.32
CA GLU A 54 -8.22 21.22 -7.04
C GLU A 54 -7.02 22.09 -7.46
N ASN A 55 -5.80 21.62 -7.20
CA ASN A 55 -4.56 22.29 -7.59
C ASN A 55 -4.33 22.36 -9.11
N PHE A 56 -4.95 21.46 -9.89
CA PHE A 56 -4.80 21.36 -11.34
C PHE A 56 -6.12 21.62 -12.09
N ASN A 57 -7.04 22.38 -11.49
CA ASN A 57 -8.37 22.65 -12.05
C ASN A 57 -8.32 23.32 -13.44
N ASN A 58 -7.28 24.11 -13.71
CA ASN A 58 -7.01 24.80 -14.96
C ASN A 58 -6.40 23.89 -16.04
N HIS A 59 -5.83 22.75 -15.66
CA HIS A 59 -5.23 21.79 -16.58
C HIS A 59 -6.25 20.73 -17.02
N LYS A 60 -7.07 21.07 -18.02
CA LYS A 60 -8.23 20.28 -18.49
C LYS A 60 -7.97 18.78 -18.65
N TYR A 61 -6.83 18.38 -19.21
CA TYR A 61 -6.49 16.95 -19.38
C TYR A 61 -6.27 16.20 -18.05
N VAL A 62 -5.51 16.80 -17.13
CA VAL A 62 -5.20 16.23 -15.80
C VAL A 62 -6.47 16.19 -14.97
N SER A 63 -7.22 17.29 -14.93
CA SER A 63 -8.52 17.37 -14.24
C SER A 63 -9.51 16.32 -14.76
N ASN A 64 -9.61 16.12 -16.08
CA ASN A 64 -10.46 15.07 -16.66
C ASN A 64 -10.01 13.66 -16.29
N LYS A 65 -8.69 13.39 -16.25
CA LYS A 65 -8.17 12.08 -15.85
C LYS A 65 -8.48 11.81 -14.37
N LEU A 66 -8.26 12.78 -13.49
CA LEU A 66 -8.58 12.66 -12.06
C LEU A 66 -10.07 12.48 -11.83
N ASN A 67 -10.92 13.22 -12.55
CA ASN A 67 -12.38 13.04 -12.50
C ASN A 67 -12.79 11.61 -12.85
N LYS A 68 -12.20 11.02 -13.89
CA LYS A 68 -12.50 9.62 -14.26
C LYS A 68 -12.10 8.64 -13.18
N ILE A 69 -10.92 8.84 -12.56
CA ILE A 69 -10.46 8.00 -11.44
C ILE A 69 -11.40 8.16 -10.25
N LEU A 70 -11.73 9.39 -9.85
CA LEU A 70 -12.59 9.69 -8.71
C LEU A 70 -14.02 9.15 -8.89
N LEU A 71 -14.61 9.31 -10.08
CA LEU A 71 -15.96 8.78 -10.39
C LEU A 71 -16.00 7.24 -10.37
N GLY A 72 -14.91 6.61 -10.79
CA GLY A 72 -14.76 5.15 -10.80
C GLY A 72 -14.06 4.59 -9.57
N PHE A 73 -13.85 5.38 -8.51
CA PHE A 73 -12.89 5.07 -7.45
C PHE A 73 -13.26 3.78 -6.71
N ASP A 74 -14.47 3.72 -6.14
CA ASP A 74 -14.93 2.54 -5.40
C ASP A 74 -15.01 1.29 -6.29
N LYS A 75 -15.45 1.49 -7.54
CA LYS A 75 -15.48 0.39 -8.52
C LYS A 75 -14.08 -0.13 -8.81
N SER A 76 -13.11 0.75 -8.99
CA SER A 76 -11.72 0.41 -9.25
C SER A 76 -11.09 -0.32 -8.06
N PHE A 77 -11.36 0.15 -6.84
CA PHE A 77 -10.94 -0.53 -5.60
C PHE A 77 -11.58 -1.92 -5.44
N SER A 78 -12.75 -2.15 -6.03
CA SER A 78 -13.45 -3.43 -6.00
C SER A 78 -13.04 -4.38 -7.12
N MET A 79 -12.17 -3.95 -8.05
CA MET A 79 -11.72 -4.78 -9.17
C MET A 79 -10.90 -5.97 -8.69
N THR A 80 -10.96 -7.06 -9.47
CA THR A 80 -10.23 -8.30 -9.20
C THR A 80 -8.72 -8.08 -9.05
N GLU A 81 -8.14 -7.14 -9.79
CA GLU A 81 -6.71 -6.80 -9.69
C GLU A 81 -6.35 -6.24 -8.31
N VAL A 82 -7.17 -5.36 -7.75
CA VAL A 82 -6.97 -4.81 -6.40
C VAL A 82 -7.17 -5.89 -5.34
N LYS A 83 -8.16 -6.77 -5.51
CA LYS A 83 -8.36 -7.93 -4.62
C LYS A 83 -7.14 -8.85 -4.61
N LYS A 84 -6.63 -9.22 -5.79
CA LYS A 84 -5.40 -10.02 -5.93
C LYS A 84 -4.20 -9.34 -5.27
N PHE A 85 -4.06 -8.03 -5.42
CA PHE A 85 -3.01 -7.27 -4.76
C PHE A 85 -3.10 -7.41 -3.22
N ILE A 86 -4.31 -7.26 -2.65
CA ILE A 86 -4.54 -7.38 -1.21
C ILE A 86 -4.30 -8.82 -0.74
N ASP A 87 -4.72 -9.82 -1.52
CA ASP A 87 -4.50 -11.24 -1.20
C ASP A 87 -3.00 -11.57 -1.15
N ILE A 88 -2.24 -11.15 -2.16
CA ILE A 88 -0.76 -11.29 -2.19
C ILE A 88 -0.14 -10.56 -0.99
N LEU A 89 -0.62 -9.36 -0.68
CA LEU A 89 -0.10 -8.57 0.45
C LEU A 89 -0.33 -9.29 1.79
N ARG A 90 -1.45 -10.01 1.95
CA ARG A 90 -1.75 -10.83 3.12
C ARG A 90 -0.85 -12.06 3.19
N GLU A 91 -0.69 -12.79 2.08
CA GLU A 91 0.21 -13.96 2.02
C GLU A 91 1.65 -13.57 2.43
N GLU A 92 2.17 -12.48 1.90
CA GLU A 92 3.50 -11.97 2.27
C GLU A 92 3.60 -11.57 3.75
N GLN A 93 2.51 -11.14 4.38
CA GLN A 93 2.49 -10.83 5.83
C GLN A 93 2.51 -12.10 6.68
N GLU A 94 1.76 -13.12 6.26
CA GLU A 94 1.74 -14.43 6.94
C GLU A 94 3.12 -15.09 6.88
N GLU A 95 3.78 -15.06 5.72
CA GLU A 95 5.16 -15.55 5.57
C GLU A 95 6.15 -14.79 6.47
N ARG A 96 6.10 -13.45 6.48
CA ARG A 96 6.94 -12.64 7.38
C ARG A 96 6.67 -12.94 8.86
N GLY A 97 5.39 -13.12 9.22
CA GLY A 97 4.99 -13.51 10.57
C GLY A 97 5.55 -14.86 10.97
N PHE A 98 5.47 -15.84 10.07
CA PHE A 98 6.03 -17.17 10.25
C PHE A 98 7.55 -17.16 10.46
N ASP A 99 8.28 -16.46 9.59
CA ASP A 99 9.74 -16.31 9.71
C ASP A 99 10.14 -15.68 11.05
N SER A 100 9.43 -14.63 11.47
CA SER A 100 9.70 -13.95 12.73
C SER A 100 9.45 -14.86 13.94
N ALA A 101 8.35 -15.62 13.96
CA ALA A 101 8.03 -16.56 15.01
C ALA A 101 9.04 -17.72 15.08
N PHE A 102 9.48 -18.20 13.92
CA PHE A 102 10.50 -19.25 13.82
C PHE A 102 11.86 -18.77 14.37
N GLN A 103 12.30 -17.55 14.04
CA GLN A 103 13.54 -16.98 14.57
C GLN A 103 13.50 -16.79 16.09
N VAL A 104 12.37 -16.31 16.65
CA VAL A 104 12.20 -16.19 18.10
C VAL A 104 12.27 -17.57 18.78
N ASN A 105 11.65 -18.59 18.18
CA ASN A 105 11.70 -19.96 18.71
C ASN A 105 13.11 -20.56 18.69
N ILE A 106 13.90 -20.36 17.62
CA ILE A 106 15.30 -20.79 17.57
C ILE A 106 16.11 -20.06 18.65
N THR A 107 15.96 -18.74 18.75
CA THR A 107 16.70 -17.93 19.73
C THR A 107 16.40 -18.38 21.16
N SER A 108 15.12 -18.65 21.46
CA SER A 108 14.69 -19.20 22.74
C SER A 108 15.29 -20.59 23.00
N ALA A 109 15.20 -21.51 22.04
CA ALA A 109 15.74 -22.87 22.17
C ALA A 109 17.26 -22.89 22.33
N CYS A 110 17.98 -22.02 21.63
CA CYS A 110 19.43 -21.83 21.80
C CYS A 110 19.76 -21.27 23.18
N THR A 111 19.00 -20.29 23.68
CA THR A 111 19.19 -19.72 25.03
C THR A 111 18.97 -20.78 26.11
N VAL A 112 17.94 -21.62 25.98
CA VAL A 112 17.67 -22.72 26.92
C VAL A 112 18.79 -23.77 26.91
N LYS A 113 19.31 -24.13 25.72
CA LYS A 113 20.43 -25.09 25.62
C LYS A 113 21.73 -24.55 26.22
N VAL A 114 22.03 -23.27 26.03
CA VAL A 114 23.23 -22.64 26.61
C VAL A 114 23.18 -22.60 28.14
N LEU A 115 21.98 -22.41 28.72
CA LEU A 115 21.80 -22.42 30.18
C LEU A 115 21.89 -23.84 30.79
N GLN A 116 21.62 -24.90 30.02
CA GLN A 116 21.70 -26.29 30.51
C GLN A 116 23.12 -26.89 30.50
N ILE A 117 24.08 -26.29 29.78
CA ILE A 117 25.47 -26.77 29.70
C ILE A 117 26.38 -26.08 30.74
N GLY A 118 25.83 -25.14 31.53
CA GLY A 118 26.56 -24.33 32.51
C GLY A 118 26.48 -24.79 33.97
N PHE A 119 26.23 -26.08 34.26
CA PHE A 119 26.25 -26.66 35.61
C PHE A 119 27.13 -27.91 35.68
#